data_AF-A0A2W6BB29-F1
#
_entry.id   AF-A0A2W6BB29-F1
#
_cell.length_a   1.000
_cell.length_b   1.000
_cell.length_c   1.000
_cell.angle_alpha   90.00
_cell.angle_beta   90.00
_cell.angle_gamma   90.00
#
_symmetry.space_group_name_H-M   'P 1'
#
loop_
_entity.id
_entity.type
_entity.pdbx_description
1 polymer ?
#
loop_
_entity_poly.entity_id
_entity_poly.type
_entity_poly.pdbx_seq_one_letter_code
_entity_poly.pdbx_strand_id
1 'polypeptide(L)'
;MEARGSFFIIATAAGDALIYDRLEQAVDWAQHHDRNGTELFIGVNPRAREARDKSAVETVTAAFVDLDLADGESQESTLEQVTDGDAPLPSFVVNSGYGLHVVYLLTEPSTNKSLWRKVQRGIARKFSELGADSKIASDESRVLRLAPYPNRKKWPAGVPTSIVYQSDARYTLADLAAAFPVAKGTTFSTRETLTIVPDRVVDDAGDESSADRILSRRVDLGRGYPLAPDPDG
;
A
#
# COMPACT_ATOMS: atom_id res chain seq x y z
N MET A 1 21.59 -14.05 -9.13
CA MET A 1 20.35 -13.38 -8.68
C MET A 1 20.73 -11.95 -8.35
N GLU A 2 20.69 -11.07 -9.35
CA GLU A 2 21.15 -9.68 -9.22
C GLU A 2 20.20 -8.84 -8.37
N ALA A 3 20.76 -7.83 -7.71
CA ALA A 3 20.12 -7.03 -6.69
C ALA A 3 18.83 -6.37 -7.21
N ARG A 4 17.72 -6.59 -6.47
CA ARG A 4 16.52 -5.75 -6.54
C ARG A 4 16.89 -4.37 -5.98
N GLY A 5 17.56 -3.54 -6.76
CA GLY A 5 17.77 -2.13 -6.44
C GLY A 5 16.41 -1.44 -6.33
N SER A 6 16.26 -0.55 -5.35
CA SER A 6 15.10 0.32 -5.23
C SER A 6 15.62 1.74 -5.36
N PHE A 7 15.27 2.44 -6.43
CA PHE A 7 15.61 3.85 -6.56
C PHE A 7 14.55 4.68 -5.85
N PHE A 8 14.98 5.56 -4.95
CA PHE A 8 14.09 6.48 -4.25
C PHE A 8 14.31 7.88 -4.81
N ILE A 9 13.28 8.41 -5.47
CA ILE A 9 13.22 9.84 -5.78
C ILE A 9 12.97 10.54 -4.45
N ILE A 10 14.01 11.21 -3.95
CA ILE A 10 13.87 12.13 -2.83
C ILE A 10 13.45 13.45 -3.48
N ALA A 11 12.19 13.81 -3.30
CA ALA A 11 11.70 15.12 -3.67
C ALA A 11 11.83 16.02 -2.45
N THR A 12 12.76 16.97 -2.49
CA THR A 12 12.86 18.03 -1.49
C THR A 12 12.00 19.21 -1.94
N ALA A 13 11.07 19.63 -1.08
CA ALA A 13 10.37 20.88 -1.29
C ALA A 13 11.34 22.03 -0.98
N ALA A 14 11.68 22.81 -2.00
CA ALA A 14 12.32 24.11 -1.82
C ALA A 14 11.37 25.13 -2.46
N GLY A 15 10.90 26.12 -1.70
CA GLY A 15 10.00 27.22 -2.09
C GLY A 15 9.34 27.12 -3.47
N ASP A 16 8.01 26.96 -3.51
CA ASP A 16 7.17 26.86 -4.72
C ASP A 16 7.58 25.80 -5.77
N ALA A 17 8.61 24.98 -5.53
CA ALA A 17 9.07 23.94 -6.44
C ALA A 17 9.49 22.64 -5.73
N LEU A 18 9.26 21.51 -6.41
CA LEU A 18 9.83 20.22 -6.04
C LEU A 18 11.17 20.09 -6.75
N ILE A 19 12.26 20.00 -5.98
CA ILE A 19 13.58 19.70 -6.53
C ILE A 19 13.73 18.19 -6.64
N TYR A 20 14.01 17.73 -7.86
CA TYR A 20 14.28 16.33 -8.18
C TYR A 20 15.76 16.15 -8.54
N ASP A 21 16.66 16.20 -7.54
CA ASP A 21 18.12 16.20 -7.74
C ASP A 21 18.66 15.01 -8.55
N ARG A 22 17.84 13.98 -8.77
CA ARG A 22 18.24 12.71 -9.40
C ARG A 22 17.23 12.20 -10.43
N LEU A 23 16.38 13.05 -11.01
CA LEU A 23 15.35 12.56 -11.95
C LEU A 23 15.98 11.87 -13.16
N GLU A 24 16.94 12.51 -13.82
CA GLU A 24 17.63 11.93 -14.98
C GLU A 24 18.32 10.60 -14.60
N GLN A 25 19.02 10.58 -13.47
CA GLN A 25 19.65 9.36 -12.94
C GLN A 25 18.63 8.26 -12.63
N ALA A 26 17.45 8.62 -12.11
CA ALA A 26 16.37 7.68 -11.83
C ALA A 26 15.81 7.08 -13.12
N VAL A 27 15.67 7.91 -14.16
CA VAL A 27 15.23 7.48 -15.49
C VAL A 27 16.25 6.55 -16.12
N ASP A 28 17.54 6.92 -16.13
CA ASP A 28 18.62 6.09 -16.66
C ASP A 28 18.71 4.74 -15.92
N TRP A 29 18.58 4.78 -14.59
CA TRP A 29 18.52 3.58 -13.75
C TRP A 29 17.35 2.68 -14.15
N ALA A 30 16.15 3.25 -14.28
CA ALA A 30 14.96 2.49 -14.65
C ALA A 30 15.09 1.90 -16.06
N GLN A 31 15.58 2.67 -17.05
CA GLN A 31 15.84 2.17 -18.40
C GLN A 31 16.88 1.06 -18.45
N HIS A 32 17.95 1.16 -17.64
CA HIS A 32 18.96 0.10 -17.53
C HIS A 32 18.33 -1.20 -17.00
N HIS A 33 17.56 -1.10 -15.91
CA HIS A 33 16.94 -2.27 -15.29
C HIS A 33 15.81 -2.88 -16.12
N ASP A 34 15.05 -2.07 -16.84
CA ASP A 34 14.02 -2.54 -17.77
C ASP A 34 14.61 -3.37 -18.90
N ARG A 35 15.71 -2.91 -19.50
CA ARG A 35 16.45 -3.65 -20.55
C ARG A 35 16.97 -5.00 -20.08
N ASN A 36 17.23 -5.12 -18.78
CA ASN A 36 17.64 -6.37 -18.13
C ASN A 36 16.45 -7.22 -17.65
N GLY A 37 15.21 -6.86 -18.00
CA GLY A 37 14.01 -7.61 -17.67
C GLY A 37 13.56 -7.50 -16.21
N THR A 38 14.03 -6.47 -15.48
CA THR A 38 13.66 -6.26 -14.07
C THR A 38 12.25 -5.67 -13.93
N GLU A 39 11.53 -6.02 -12.86
CA GLU A 39 10.29 -5.34 -12.50
C GLU A 39 10.56 -4.01 -11.80
N LEU A 40 9.88 -2.96 -12.24
CA LEU A 40 10.10 -1.60 -11.76
C LEU A 40 8.90 -1.08 -10.97
N PHE A 41 9.21 -0.45 -9.84
CA PHE A 41 8.24 0.06 -8.88
C PHE A 41 8.63 1.46 -8.39
N ILE A 42 7.65 2.21 -7.92
CA ILE A 42 7.80 3.53 -7.33
C ILE A 42 7.12 3.58 -5.97
N GLY A 43 7.77 4.19 -4.98
CA GLY A 43 7.11 4.54 -3.72
C GLY A 43 6.12 5.68 -3.96
N VAL A 44 4.86 5.48 -3.59
CA VAL A 44 3.82 6.50 -3.84
C VAL A 44 4.00 7.73 -2.94
N ASN A 45 4.41 7.50 -1.70
CA ASN A 45 4.83 8.55 -0.78
C ASN A 45 6.36 8.66 -0.75
N PRO A 46 6.92 9.87 -0.57
CA PRO A 46 8.36 10.09 -0.52
C PRO A 46 8.97 9.40 0.70
N ARG A 47 10.28 9.11 0.59
CA ARG A 47 11.05 8.57 1.70
C ARG A 47 12.19 9.49 2.06
N ALA A 48 12.36 9.72 3.35
CA ALA A 48 13.47 10.51 3.89
C ALA A 48 14.81 9.75 3.82
N ARG A 49 14.76 8.41 3.71
CA ARG A 49 15.94 7.55 3.65
C ARG A 49 15.68 6.29 2.84
N GLU A 50 16.76 5.63 2.42
CA GLU A 50 16.70 4.34 1.74
C GLU A 50 16.24 3.24 2.71
N ALA A 51 14.94 2.95 2.72
CA ALA A 51 14.37 1.83 3.47
C ALA A 51 13.07 1.34 2.84
N ARG A 52 12.75 0.07 3.09
CA ARG A 52 11.54 -0.59 2.55
C ARG A 52 10.34 -0.54 3.48
N ASP A 53 10.46 0.09 4.63
CA ASP A 53 9.43 0.13 5.67
C ASP A 53 8.82 1.53 5.87
N LYS A 54 7.71 1.57 6.60
CA LYS A 54 6.92 2.77 6.89
C LYS A 54 7.63 3.84 7.72
N SER A 55 8.72 3.51 8.41
CA SER A 55 9.47 4.48 9.21
C SER A 55 10.33 5.41 8.35
N ALA A 56 10.56 5.07 7.08
CA ALA A 56 11.21 5.97 6.13
C ALA A 56 10.25 6.96 5.45
N VAL A 57 8.93 6.78 5.59
CA VAL A 57 7.91 7.69 5.06
C VAL A 57 7.56 8.68 6.15
N GLU A 58 8.15 9.88 6.16
CA GLU A 58 7.86 10.89 7.19
C GLU A 58 6.54 11.62 6.93
N THR A 59 6.29 11.94 5.66
CA THR A 59 5.08 12.60 5.18
C THR A 59 4.40 11.73 4.11
N VAL A 60 3.08 11.84 4.04
CA VAL A 60 2.29 11.31 2.94
C VAL A 60 1.95 12.44 1.98
N THR A 61 2.01 12.15 0.68
CA THR A 61 1.73 13.11 -0.41
C THR A 61 0.58 12.65 -1.30
N ALA A 62 0.11 11.41 -1.11
CA ALA A 62 -1.02 10.87 -1.84
C ALA A 62 -1.78 9.84 -1.00
N ALA A 63 -3.07 9.69 -1.29
CA ALA A 63 -3.86 8.50 -0.97
C ALA A 63 -4.07 7.70 -2.26
N PHE A 64 -4.27 6.39 -2.15
CA PHE A 64 -4.26 5.50 -3.31
C PHE A 64 -4.88 4.14 -3.02
N VAL A 65 -5.34 3.48 -4.08
CA VAL A 65 -5.79 2.09 -4.05
C VAL A 65 -5.21 1.31 -5.23
N ASP A 66 -4.90 0.05 -4.97
CA ASP A 66 -4.52 -0.95 -5.97
C ASP A 66 -5.73 -1.84 -6.22
N LEU A 67 -6.25 -1.83 -7.45
CA LEU A 67 -7.39 -2.62 -7.88
C LEU A 67 -6.85 -3.84 -8.64
N ASP A 68 -6.82 -4.98 -7.95
CA ASP A 68 -6.46 -6.28 -8.51
C ASP A 68 -7.66 -6.84 -9.28
N LEU A 69 -7.65 -6.70 -10.60
CA LEU A 69 -8.74 -7.20 -11.44
C LEU A 69 -8.60 -8.69 -11.68
N ALA A 70 -9.72 -9.40 -11.58
CA ALA A 70 -9.80 -10.82 -11.90
C ALA A 70 -9.69 -11.04 -13.42
N ASP A 71 -9.27 -12.24 -13.83
CA ASP A 71 -9.20 -12.60 -15.25
C ASP A 71 -10.61 -12.45 -15.88
N GLY A 72 -10.71 -11.61 -16.92
CA GLY A 72 -11.97 -11.31 -17.63
C GLY A 72 -12.67 -10.02 -17.20
N GLU A 73 -12.23 -9.37 -16.12
CA GLU A 73 -12.72 -8.04 -15.76
C GLU A 73 -12.15 -6.97 -16.70
N SER A 74 -12.99 -6.01 -17.09
CA SER A 74 -12.62 -4.95 -18.03
C SER A 74 -11.96 -3.77 -17.31
N GLN A 75 -10.68 -3.52 -17.61
CA GLN A 75 -9.98 -2.32 -17.16
C GLN A 75 -10.66 -1.02 -17.60
N GLU A 76 -11.29 -1.01 -18.78
CA GLU A 76 -12.03 0.15 -19.28
C GLU A 76 -13.27 0.42 -18.43
N SER A 77 -14.06 -0.63 -18.13
CA SER A 77 -15.24 -0.48 -17.27
C SER A 77 -14.87 -0.14 -15.82
N THR A 78 -13.76 -0.69 -15.29
CA THR A 78 -13.26 -0.26 -13.98
C THR A 78 -12.80 1.19 -14.01
N LEU A 79 -12.16 1.63 -15.09
CA LEU A 79 -11.72 3.02 -15.26
C LEU A 79 -12.93 3.96 -15.24
N GLU A 80 -13.96 3.67 -16.03
CA GLU A 80 -15.23 4.44 -16.04
C GLU A 80 -15.84 4.50 -14.64
N GLN A 81 -15.89 3.39 -13.90
CA GLN A 81 -16.46 3.38 -12.55
C GLN A 81 -15.67 4.26 -11.55
N VAL A 82 -14.36 4.42 -11.73
CA VAL A 82 -13.55 5.28 -10.86
C VAL A 82 -13.48 6.74 -11.32
N THR A 83 -13.77 7.04 -12.59
CA THR A 83 -13.77 8.42 -13.12
C THR A 83 -15.16 9.04 -13.20
N ASP A 84 -16.20 8.24 -13.37
CA ASP A 84 -17.57 8.72 -13.64
C ASP A 84 -18.54 8.36 -12.50
N GLY A 85 -18.02 7.69 -11.45
CA GLY A 85 -18.77 7.35 -10.25
C GLY A 85 -19.00 8.53 -9.30
N ASP A 86 -19.52 8.21 -8.11
CA ASP A 86 -19.78 9.13 -6.99
C ASP A 86 -18.54 9.39 -6.10
N ALA A 87 -17.40 8.75 -6.41
CA ALA A 87 -16.14 9.05 -5.74
C ALA A 87 -15.53 10.36 -6.29
N PRO A 88 -14.68 11.05 -5.51
CA PRO A 88 -13.83 12.10 -6.05
C PRO A 88 -13.07 11.63 -7.29
N LEU A 89 -12.87 12.53 -8.24
CA LEU A 89 -12.03 12.27 -9.41
C LEU A 89 -10.61 11.90 -8.98
N PRO A 90 -10.02 10.84 -9.55
CA PRO A 90 -8.60 10.55 -9.34
C PRO A 90 -7.73 11.70 -9.82
N SER A 91 -6.56 11.89 -9.22
CA SER A 91 -5.53 12.77 -9.80
C SER A 91 -4.89 12.10 -11.03
N PHE A 92 -4.69 10.78 -10.96
CA PHE A 92 -4.35 9.96 -12.12
C PHE A 92 -4.67 8.49 -11.85
N VAL A 93 -4.78 7.72 -12.93
CA VAL A 93 -4.96 6.26 -12.90
C VAL A 93 -3.89 5.61 -13.76
N VAL A 94 -3.24 4.56 -13.21
CA VAL A 94 -2.23 3.77 -13.92
C VAL A 94 -2.82 2.40 -14.26
N ASN A 95 -2.78 2.02 -15.53
CA ASN A 95 -2.89 0.62 -15.92
C ASN A 95 -1.61 -0.10 -15.49
N SER A 96 -1.72 -0.97 -14.49
CA SER A 96 -0.60 -1.71 -13.91
C SER A 96 -0.25 -2.99 -14.67
N GLY A 97 -0.97 -3.27 -15.76
CA GLY A 97 -0.90 -4.46 -16.62
C GLY A 97 -1.97 -5.52 -16.29
N TYR A 98 -2.38 -5.67 -15.03
CA TYR A 98 -3.43 -6.63 -14.61
C TYR A 98 -4.48 -5.99 -13.71
N GLY A 99 -4.50 -4.66 -13.63
CA GLY A 99 -5.29 -3.93 -12.67
C GLY A 99 -5.12 -2.43 -12.84
N LEU A 100 -5.68 -1.65 -11.92
CA LEU A 100 -5.58 -0.21 -11.93
C LEU A 100 -5.02 0.31 -10.60
N HIS A 101 -4.06 1.22 -10.66
CA HIS A 101 -3.71 2.04 -9.50
C HIS A 101 -4.45 3.37 -9.59
N VAL A 102 -5.31 3.65 -8.63
CA VAL A 102 -6.04 4.92 -8.55
C VAL A 102 -5.36 5.78 -7.50
N VAL A 103 -4.92 6.99 -7.88
CA VAL A 103 -4.13 7.87 -7.02
C VAL A 103 -4.81 9.22 -6.84
N TYR A 104 -4.88 9.67 -5.60
CA TYR A 104 -5.37 10.97 -5.15
C TYR A 104 -4.20 11.75 -4.55
N LEU A 105 -3.69 12.72 -5.28
CA LEU A 105 -2.60 13.59 -4.83
C LEU A 105 -3.10 14.59 -3.80
N LEU A 106 -2.30 14.81 -2.77
CA LEU A 106 -2.59 15.81 -1.76
C LEU A 106 -2.16 17.20 -2.22
N THR A 107 -2.92 18.22 -1.82
CA THR A 107 -2.56 19.63 -2.07
C THR A 107 -1.26 20.00 -1.35
N GLU A 108 -1.03 19.43 -0.17
CA GLU A 108 0.20 19.59 0.62
C GLU A 108 0.60 18.26 1.27
N PRO A 109 1.91 18.00 1.47
CA PRO A 109 2.37 16.86 2.26
C PRO A 109 1.80 16.89 3.69
N SER A 110 1.44 15.73 4.24
CA SER A 110 0.89 15.62 5.59
C SER A 110 1.69 14.66 6.48
N THR A 111 1.90 15.05 7.73
CA THR A 111 2.41 14.15 8.80
C THR A 111 1.29 13.40 9.52
N ASN A 112 0.01 13.70 9.23
CA ASN A 112 -1.13 13.08 9.90
C ASN A 112 -1.44 11.68 9.32
N LYS A 113 -0.55 10.73 9.62
CA LYS A 113 -0.66 9.34 9.19
C LYS A 113 -1.92 8.63 9.72
N SER A 114 -2.45 9.06 10.87
CA SER A 114 -3.68 8.50 11.44
C SER A 114 -4.90 8.83 10.56
N LEU A 115 -5.02 10.10 10.14
CA LEU A 115 -6.05 10.51 9.21
C LEU A 115 -5.85 9.86 7.83
N TRP A 116 -4.62 9.79 7.34
CA TRP A 116 -4.32 9.09 6.09
C TRP A 116 -4.78 7.63 6.10
N ARG A 117 -4.53 6.87 7.18
CA ARG A 117 -5.04 5.48 7.31
C ARG A 117 -6.56 5.41 7.35
N LYS A 118 -7.25 6.42 7.88
CA LYS A 118 -8.73 6.50 7.80
C LYS A 118 -9.17 6.68 6.35
N VAL A 119 -8.55 7.61 5.62
CA VAL A 119 -8.79 7.84 4.20
C VAL A 119 -8.56 6.55 3.40
N GLN A 120 -7.40 5.90 3.55
CA GLN A 120 -7.08 4.68 2.81
C GLN A 120 -8.06 3.54 3.07
N ARG A 121 -8.53 3.36 4.32
CA ARG A 121 -9.60 2.40 4.62
C ARG A 121 -10.91 2.76 3.93
N GLY A 122 -11.25 4.05 3.90
CA GLY A 122 -12.42 4.55 3.19
C GLY A 122 -12.35 4.24 1.69
N ILE A 123 -11.21 4.54 1.06
CA ILE A 123 -10.95 4.25 -0.36
C ILE A 123 -11.01 2.75 -0.63
N ALA A 124 -10.27 1.93 0.12
CA ALA A 124 -10.26 0.48 -0.06
C ALA A 124 -11.65 -0.15 0.12
N ARG A 125 -12.47 0.39 1.04
CA ARG A 125 -13.87 -0.01 1.19
C ARG A 125 -14.72 0.44 0.01
N LYS A 126 -14.56 1.68 -0.45
CA LYS A 126 -15.35 2.23 -1.57
C LYS A 126 -15.19 1.38 -2.83
N PHE A 127 -13.97 0.90 -3.08
CA PHE A 127 -13.64 0.13 -4.27
C PHE A 127 -13.47 -1.37 -4.01
N SER A 128 -13.99 -1.90 -2.89
CA SER A 128 -13.83 -3.33 -2.57
C SER A 128 -14.47 -4.25 -3.60
N GLU A 129 -15.58 -3.83 -4.19
CA GLU A 129 -16.26 -4.58 -5.27
C GLU A 129 -15.51 -4.53 -6.59
N LEU A 130 -14.52 -3.62 -6.72
CA LEU A 130 -13.64 -3.50 -7.89
C LEU A 130 -12.25 -4.13 -7.64
N GLY A 131 -12.13 -5.01 -6.64
CA GLY A 131 -10.89 -5.72 -6.36
C GLY A 131 -9.85 -4.95 -5.55
N ALA A 132 -10.25 -3.93 -4.77
CA ALA A 132 -9.30 -3.18 -3.95
C ALA A 132 -8.52 -4.05 -2.94
N ASP A 133 -7.17 -3.98 -2.98
CA ASP A 133 -6.33 -4.65 -2.00
C ASP A 133 -6.45 -3.98 -0.62
N SER A 134 -7.17 -4.65 0.28
CA SER A 134 -7.34 -4.21 1.67
C SER A 134 -6.02 -4.00 2.44
N LYS A 135 -4.91 -4.64 2.05
CA LYS A 135 -3.61 -4.47 2.72
C LYS A 135 -3.03 -3.08 2.50
N ILE A 136 -3.45 -2.37 1.46
CA ILE A 136 -2.99 -1.00 1.17
C ILE A 136 -3.43 0.01 2.23
N ALA A 137 -4.51 -0.33 2.96
CA ALA A 137 -5.15 0.55 3.91
C ALA A 137 -4.24 1.04 5.05
N SER A 138 -3.15 0.31 5.34
CA SER A 138 -2.22 0.59 6.43
C SER A 138 -0.76 0.74 5.99
N ASP A 139 -0.49 0.69 4.68
CA ASP A 139 0.87 0.67 4.14
C ASP A 139 1.24 1.99 3.45
N GLU A 140 1.62 2.99 4.25
CA GLU A 140 2.13 4.27 3.74
C GLU A 140 3.42 4.13 2.91
N SER A 141 4.11 2.99 3.05
CA SER A 141 5.33 2.63 2.32
C SER A 141 5.06 1.74 1.10
N ARG A 142 3.82 1.58 0.65
CA ARG A 142 3.51 0.77 -0.52
C ARG A 142 4.27 1.29 -1.74
N VAL A 143 4.82 0.35 -2.50
CA VAL A 143 5.33 0.62 -3.84
C VAL A 143 4.32 0.12 -4.85
N LEU A 144 4.13 0.88 -5.93
CA LEU A 144 3.26 0.54 -7.05
C LEU A 144 4.10 0.40 -8.33
N ARG A 145 3.55 -0.23 -9.36
CA ARG A 145 4.19 -0.35 -10.68
C ARG A 145 4.60 1.03 -11.21
N LEU A 146 5.84 1.12 -11.71
CA LEU A 146 6.32 2.32 -12.39
C LEU A 146 5.97 2.25 -13.87
N ALA A 147 5.04 3.10 -14.33
CA ALA A 147 4.76 3.27 -15.75
C ALA A 147 5.87 4.10 -16.44
N PRO A 148 6.18 3.87 -17.73
CA PRO A 148 5.52 2.94 -18.67
C PRO A 148 6.18 1.54 -18.74
N TYR A 149 6.94 1.14 -17.71
CA TYR A 149 7.70 -0.10 -17.78
C TYR A 149 6.82 -1.36 -17.68
N PRO A 150 7.07 -2.41 -18.49
CA PRO A 150 6.21 -3.58 -18.51
C PRO A 150 6.11 -4.32 -17.17
N ASN A 151 4.92 -4.80 -16.88
CA ASN A 151 4.64 -5.73 -15.81
C ASN A 151 5.04 -7.15 -16.22
N ARG A 152 6.16 -7.65 -15.70
CA ARG A 152 6.72 -8.97 -16.03
C ARG A 152 6.33 -10.09 -15.05
N LYS A 153 5.32 -9.86 -14.21
CA LYS A 153 4.90 -10.79 -13.14
C LYS A 153 4.55 -12.19 -13.65
N LYS A 154 3.88 -12.31 -14.80
CA LYS A 154 3.45 -13.60 -15.36
C LYS A 154 4.38 -14.11 -16.49
N TRP A 155 5.01 -13.24 -17.27
CA TRP A 155 5.91 -13.65 -18.37
C TRP A 155 7.00 -12.61 -18.70
N PRO A 156 8.16 -13.03 -19.27
CA PRO A 156 9.32 -12.14 -19.49
C PRO A 156 9.07 -10.93 -20.40
N ALA A 157 8.23 -11.07 -21.44
CA ALA A 157 7.90 -9.96 -22.32
C ALA A 157 7.09 -8.85 -21.61
N GLY A 158 6.41 -9.21 -20.52
CA GLY A 158 5.54 -8.34 -19.74
C GLY A 158 4.27 -7.87 -20.43
N VAL A 159 3.40 -7.21 -19.66
CA VAL A 159 2.26 -6.44 -20.15
C VAL A 159 2.62 -4.95 -20.09
N PRO A 160 2.34 -4.17 -21.15
CA PRO A 160 2.53 -2.73 -21.11
C PRO A 160 1.79 -2.08 -19.94
N THR A 161 2.37 -1.01 -19.39
CA THR A 161 1.78 -0.22 -18.32
C THR A 161 1.73 1.23 -18.78
N SER A 162 0.73 1.98 -18.33
CA SER A 162 0.53 3.35 -18.79
C SER A 162 -0.30 4.15 -17.80
N ILE A 163 -0.16 5.48 -17.85
CA ILE A 163 -1.15 6.36 -17.24
C ILE A 163 -2.34 6.40 -18.23
N VAL A 164 -3.51 5.99 -17.77
CA VAL A 164 -4.74 5.89 -18.58
C VAL A 164 -5.74 7.01 -18.29
N TYR A 165 -5.53 7.74 -17.20
CA TYR A 165 -6.30 8.93 -16.85
C TYR A 165 -5.44 9.89 -16.04
N GLN A 166 -5.65 11.20 -16.24
CA GLN A 166 -4.99 12.25 -15.47
C GLN A 166 -5.93 13.46 -15.34
N SER A 167 -5.91 14.09 -14.17
CA SER A 167 -6.62 15.34 -13.90
C SER A 167 -5.78 16.28 -13.03
N ASP A 168 -6.23 17.54 -12.93
CA ASP A 168 -5.65 18.53 -12.04
C ASP A 168 -6.18 18.42 -10.59
N ALA A 169 -7.02 17.43 -10.29
CA ALA A 169 -7.61 17.27 -8.96
C ALA A 169 -6.54 17.06 -7.89
N ARG A 170 -6.61 17.82 -6.80
CA ARG A 170 -5.77 17.73 -5.60
C ARG A 170 -6.67 17.89 -4.38
N TYR A 171 -6.30 17.25 -3.28
CA TYR A 171 -7.17 17.17 -2.10
C TYR A 171 -6.43 17.43 -0.80
N THR A 172 -7.11 17.97 0.20
CA THR A 172 -6.64 17.79 1.58
C THR A 172 -7.03 16.39 2.08
N LEU A 173 -6.34 15.89 3.11
CA LEU A 173 -6.77 14.65 3.77
C LEU A 173 -8.17 14.76 4.38
N ALA A 174 -8.60 15.97 4.76
CA ALA A 174 -9.94 16.21 5.29
C ALA A 174 -11.01 16.03 4.21
N ASP A 175 -10.77 16.56 3.00
CA ASP A 175 -11.68 16.40 1.85
C ASP A 175 -11.85 14.93 1.50
N LEU A 176 -10.75 14.19 1.40
CA LEU A 176 -10.78 12.76 1.13
C LEU A 176 -11.46 11.99 2.26
N ALA A 177 -11.25 12.36 3.53
CA ALA A 177 -11.91 11.69 4.65
C ALA A 177 -13.42 11.92 4.67
N ALA A 178 -13.88 13.10 4.24
CA ALA A 178 -15.30 13.41 4.09
C ALA A 178 -15.92 12.65 2.91
N ALA A 179 -15.22 12.55 1.78
CA ALA A 179 -15.69 11.87 0.58
C ALA A 179 -15.62 10.34 0.66
N PHE A 180 -14.71 9.79 1.47
CA PHE A 180 -14.55 8.36 1.70
C PHE A 180 -14.85 8.00 3.18
N PRO A 181 -16.11 8.17 3.64
CA PRO A 181 -16.46 7.93 5.03
C PRO A 181 -16.34 6.43 5.36
N VAL A 182 -15.68 6.13 6.48
CA VAL A 182 -15.71 4.79 7.07
C VAL A 182 -16.97 4.69 7.92
N ALA A 183 -17.98 3.92 7.47
CA ALA A 183 -19.20 3.69 8.24
C ALA A 183 -18.86 3.08 9.61
N LYS A 184 -19.50 3.58 10.69
CA LYS A 184 -19.38 3.01 12.03
C LYS A 184 -19.96 1.59 12.04
N GLY A 185 -19.18 0.61 12.48
CA GLY A 185 -19.70 -0.71 12.89
C GLY A 185 -19.84 -1.78 11.80
N THR A 186 -18.90 -1.90 10.87
CA THR A 186 -18.83 -3.08 9.98
C THR A 186 -17.52 -3.84 10.14
N THR A 187 -17.53 -5.10 9.69
CA THR A 187 -16.75 -6.30 10.07
C THR A 187 -15.21 -6.18 10.15
N PHE A 188 -14.63 -5.05 9.75
CA PHE A 188 -13.21 -4.75 9.95
C PHE A 188 -12.85 -4.40 11.40
N SER A 189 -13.84 -4.10 12.25
CA SER A 189 -13.62 -3.73 13.67
C SER A 189 -13.30 -4.91 14.59
N THR A 190 -13.79 -6.12 14.29
CA THR A 190 -13.84 -7.21 15.29
C THR A 190 -12.51 -7.91 15.57
N ARG A 191 -11.44 -7.62 14.83
CA ARG A 191 -10.10 -8.23 15.07
C ARG A 191 -9.09 -7.32 15.79
N GLU A 192 -9.36 -6.04 15.99
CA GLU A 192 -8.43 -5.12 16.69
C GLU A 192 -8.84 -4.78 18.13
N THR A 193 -10.04 -5.14 18.60
CA THR A 193 -10.49 -4.83 19.97
C THR A 193 -9.80 -5.66 21.06
N LEU A 194 -8.92 -6.59 20.71
CA LEU A 194 -8.23 -7.48 21.65
C LEU A 194 -6.75 -7.12 21.84
N THR A 195 -6.38 -5.84 21.79
CA THR A 195 -5.11 -5.36 22.36
C THR A 195 -5.19 -3.89 22.78
N ILE A 196 -6.19 -3.54 23.59
CA ILE A 196 -6.07 -2.36 24.46
C ILE A 196 -5.67 -2.91 25.82
N VAL A 197 -4.36 -2.97 26.07
CA VAL A 197 -3.85 -3.10 27.43
C VAL A 197 -3.96 -1.69 28.03
N PRO A 198 -4.82 -1.44 29.03
CA PRO A 198 -4.85 -0.13 29.66
C PRO A 198 -3.55 0.11 30.41
N ASP A 199 -3.08 1.35 30.29
CA ASP A 199 -1.92 1.92 30.95
C ASP A 199 -2.01 1.70 32.47
N ARG A 200 -0.98 1.10 33.06
CA ARG A 200 -0.86 0.96 34.53
C ARG A 200 -0.22 2.22 35.09
N VAL A 201 -1.00 2.97 35.85
CA VAL A 201 -0.55 4.12 36.66
C VAL A 201 -0.69 3.73 38.13
N VAL A 202 0.48 3.59 38.80
CA VAL A 202 0.83 3.60 40.26
C VAL A 202 0.04 2.72 41.24
N ASP A 203 0.53 2.24 42.38
CA ASP A 203 1.70 2.52 43.23
C ASP A 203 1.97 1.30 44.16
N ASP A 204 3.09 1.37 44.86
CA ASP A 204 3.70 0.44 45.83
C ASP A 204 2.80 0.00 47.02
N ALA A 205 2.84 -1.30 47.38
CA ALA A 205 2.75 -1.85 48.76
C ALA A 205 2.43 -3.37 48.79
N GLY A 206 3.33 -4.15 49.43
CA GLY A 206 2.93 -5.18 50.42
C GLY A 206 2.51 -6.60 49.98
N ASP A 207 3.48 -7.51 50.09
CA ASP A 207 3.43 -8.76 50.89
C ASP A 207 2.68 -10.05 50.43
N GLU A 208 3.46 -11.15 50.53
CA GLU A 208 3.21 -12.58 50.75
C GLU A 208 2.16 -13.47 50.03
N SER A 209 2.68 -14.60 49.51
CA SER A 209 2.24 -15.99 49.74
C SER A 209 1.19 -16.67 48.81
N SER A 210 1.70 -17.72 48.14
CA SER A 210 1.14 -19.07 47.96
C SER A 210 0.00 -19.38 46.97
N ALA A 211 0.40 -20.22 45.99
CA ALA A 211 -0.15 -21.54 45.64
C ALA A 211 -1.57 -21.71 45.02
N ASP A 212 -1.60 -22.63 44.04
CA ASP A 212 -2.73 -23.41 43.50
C ASP A 212 -3.81 -22.62 42.71
N ARG A 213 -4.34 -23.07 41.55
CA ARG A 213 -4.24 -24.32 40.78
C ARG A 213 -5.04 -24.13 39.46
N ILE A 214 -4.71 -24.93 38.44
CA ILE A 214 -5.65 -25.61 37.49
C ILE A 214 -6.24 -24.74 36.33
N LEU A 215 -6.41 -25.16 35.05
CA LEU A 215 -6.50 -26.48 34.41
C LEU A 215 -6.01 -26.43 32.93
N SER A 216 -5.55 -27.59 32.48
CA SER A 216 -5.20 -28.03 31.12
C SER A 216 -6.21 -27.72 30.00
N ARG A 217 -5.69 -27.42 28.79
CA ARG A 217 -6.20 -27.96 27.51
C ARG A 217 -5.05 -28.20 26.52
N ARG A 218 -4.71 -29.47 26.33
CA ARG A 218 -4.03 -30.00 25.14
C ARG A 218 -4.98 -29.89 23.95
N VAL A 219 -4.50 -29.44 22.80
CA VAL A 219 -5.06 -29.78 21.49
C VAL A 219 -3.92 -30.29 20.64
N ASP A 220 -4.07 -31.57 20.26
CA ASP A 220 -3.28 -32.30 19.27
C ASP A 220 -3.40 -31.64 17.89
N LEU A 221 -2.28 -31.49 17.18
CA LEU A 221 -2.25 -31.29 15.73
C LEU A 221 -1.25 -32.27 15.12
N GLY A 222 -1.73 -33.50 14.91
CA GLY A 222 -1.09 -34.50 14.06
C GLY A 222 -1.78 -34.59 12.71
N ARG A 223 -1.03 -34.30 11.64
CA ARG A 223 -1.14 -34.65 10.19
C ARG A 223 -0.39 -33.54 9.44
N GLY A 224 0.81 -33.70 8.89
CA GLY A 224 1.36 -34.82 8.13
C GLY A 224 1.40 -34.42 6.66
N TYR A 225 2.46 -33.74 6.22
CA TYR A 225 2.76 -33.49 4.80
C TYR A 225 4.00 -34.33 4.41
N PRO A 226 3.99 -35.01 3.24
CA PRO A 226 5.09 -35.89 2.84
C PRO A 226 6.32 -35.10 2.39
N LEU A 227 7.49 -35.59 2.81
CA LEU A 227 8.81 -35.14 2.36
C LEU A 227 9.05 -35.62 0.93
N ALA A 228 9.63 -34.74 0.10
CA ALA A 228 10.11 -35.09 -1.24
C ALA A 228 11.34 -36.02 -1.15
N PRO A 229 11.55 -36.93 -2.12
CA PRO A 229 12.72 -37.79 -2.13
C PRO A 229 14.00 -37.02 -2.50
N ASP A 230 15.08 -37.35 -1.79
CA ASP A 230 16.44 -36.86 -2.06
C ASP A 230 16.95 -37.40 -3.40
N PRO A 231 17.64 -36.58 -4.22
CA PRO A 231 18.27 -37.04 -5.45
C PRO A 231 19.69 -37.48 -5.13
N ASP A 232 19.89 -38.77 -4.88
CA ASP A 232 21.11 -39.53 -5.20
C ASP A 232 20.93 -40.99 -4.73
N GLY A 233 20.57 -41.85 -5.68
CA GLY A 233 20.33 -43.29 -5.51
C GLY A 233 19.74 -43.92 -6.75
#